data_AF-A0A429F3D4-F1
#
_entry.id   AF-A0A429F3D4-F1
#
_cell.length_a   1.000
_cell.length_b   1.000
_cell.length_c   1.000
_cell.angle_alpha   90.00
_cell.angle_beta   90.00
_cell.angle_gamma   90.00
#
_symmetry.space_group_name_H-M   'P 1'
#
loop_
_entity.id
_entity.type
_entity.pdbx_description
1 polymer ?
#
loop_
_entity_poly.entity_id
_entity_poly.type
_entity_poly.pdbx_seq_one_letter_code
_entity_poly.pdbx_strand_id
1 'polypeptide(L)'
;MPGGRLTQEDRRLIASWLKDGLGYAEIARRLGRPTSTISREVARNSGRSGYRAEEANRVTGERARRRKPQPRTAPVVENGYGRDPEAVRAFETDFAEMIVATGLPRMTARVLACLAVSDDGVLTAAELARRLQVSPASISNAVAYLEAQAMLRRERDGRREQYVIDEEMPQRVWAESVRSNQEWVKVSRQGAEVLGVATPAGARLDDLSRFHARIDEVMHDDRVAIFAGDALTVLTALLHAGRALSLPALASALEWSTERVAAALRVTEDHPHIAGPVRVDCRDGEYRAVPLVERLTGAQMAALS
;
A
#
# COMPACT_ATOMS: atom_id res chain seq x y z
N MET A 1 -11.04 -25.82 24.04
CA MET A 1 -9.88 -26.74 24.21
C MET A 1 -8.70 -25.93 24.75
N PRO A 2 -8.27 -26.08 26.02
CA PRO A 2 -7.17 -25.26 26.54
C PRO A 2 -5.83 -25.84 26.05
N GLY A 3 -5.47 -25.49 24.81
CA GLY A 3 -4.23 -25.88 24.12
C GLY A 3 -3.08 -24.88 24.30
N GLY A 4 -2.87 -24.42 25.53
CA GLY A 4 -1.74 -23.53 25.86
C GLY A 4 -0.41 -24.28 25.99
N ARG A 5 0.71 -23.54 25.92
CA ARG A 5 2.05 -24.08 26.24
C ARG A 5 2.07 -24.49 27.71
N LEU A 6 2.73 -25.62 28.04
CA LEU A 6 2.97 -26.00 29.43
C LEU A 6 3.72 -24.87 30.15
N THR A 7 3.24 -24.48 31.32
CA THR A 7 3.87 -23.47 32.19
C THR A 7 5.06 -24.07 32.94
N GLN A 8 5.83 -23.24 33.65
CA GLN A 8 6.88 -23.75 34.56
C GLN A 8 6.27 -24.60 35.68
N GLU A 9 5.11 -24.19 36.18
CA GLU A 9 4.36 -24.90 37.21
C GLU A 9 3.86 -26.27 36.71
N ASP A 10 3.28 -26.32 35.51
CA ASP A 10 2.87 -27.58 34.86
C ASP A 10 4.04 -28.57 34.80
N ARG A 11 5.25 -28.09 34.44
CA ARG A 11 6.45 -28.95 34.35
C ARG A 11 6.92 -29.45 35.71
N ARG A 12 6.82 -28.65 36.77
CA ARG A 12 7.16 -29.09 38.14
C ARG A 12 6.19 -30.16 38.63
N LEU A 13 4.90 -30.01 38.35
CA LEU A 13 3.88 -31.01 38.66
C LEU A 13 4.11 -32.32 37.91
N ILE A 14 4.45 -32.26 36.62
CA ILE A 14 4.84 -33.44 35.83
C ILE A 14 6.02 -34.16 36.48
N ALA A 15 7.06 -33.43 36.90
CA ALA A 15 8.23 -34.04 37.56
C ALA A 15 7.89 -34.71 38.90
N SER A 16 7.06 -34.05 39.73
CA SER A 16 6.60 -34.62 41.00
C SER A 16 5.81 -35.90 40.77
N TRP A 17 4.80 -35.86 39.91
CA TRP A 17 3.92 -37.01 39.70
C TRP A 17 4.60 -38.18 38.98
N LEU A 18 5.60 -37.92 38.14
CA LEU A 18 6.43 -39.00 37.61
C LEU A 18 7.27 -39.68 38.70
N LYS A 19 7.76 -38.91 39.68
CA LYS A 19 8.47 -39.46 40.84
C LYS A 19 7.54 -40.28 41.73
N ASP A 20 6.27 -39.88 41.81
CA ASP A 20 5.20 -40.61 42.52
C ASP A 20 4.67 -41.83 41.72
N GLY A 21 5.23 -42.10 40.53
CA GLY A 21 4.89 -43.27 39.72
C GLY A 21 3.62 -43.14 38.86
N LEU A 22 3.08 -41.94 38.67
CA LEU A 22 1.88 -41.74 37.86
C LEU A 22 2.18 -41.90 36.37
N GLY A 23 1.26 -42.56 35.65
CA GLY A 23 1.31 -42.67 34.19
C GLY A 23 0.95 -41.37 33.47
N TYR A 24 1.40 -41.23 32.21
CA TYR A 24 1.21 -39.99 31.43
C TYR A 24 -0.26 -39.61 31.20
N ALA A 25 -1.17 -40.59 31.07
CA ALA A 25 -2.59 -40.33 30.90
C ALA A 25 -3.23 -39.71 32.15
N GLU A 26 -2.78 -40.11 33.35
CA GLU A 26 -3.27 -39.56 34.60
C GLU A 26 -2.77 -38.13 34.83
N ILE A 27 -1.47 -37.89 34.56
CA ILE A 27 -0.88 -36.56 34.61
C ILE A 27 -1.59 -35.61 33.64
N ALA A 28 -1.91 -36.08 32.43
CA ALA A 28 -2.62 -35.33 31.42
C ALA A 28 -4.04 -34.92 31.87
N ARG A 29 -4.79 -35.86 32.48
CA ARG A 29 -6.11 -35.57 33.07
C ARG A 29 -6.04 -34.50 34.15
N ARG A 30 -5.08 -34.61 35.07
CA ARG A 30 -4.91 -33.65 36.18
C ARG A 30 -4.56 -32.23 35.72
N LEU A 31 -3.79 -32.11 34.63
CA LEU A 31 -3.43 -30.80 34.06
C LEU A 31 -4.45 -30.27 33.04
N GLY A 32 -5.50 -31.03 32.72
CA GLY A 32 -6.43 -30.69 31.64
C GLY A 32 -5.74 -30.57 30.27
N ARG A 33 -4.73 -31.42 30.01
CA ARG A 33 -3.93 -31.41 28.76
C ARG A 33 -4.11 -32.73 28.00
N PRO A 34 -3.89 -32.74 26.67
CA PRO A 34 -3.80 -33.99 25.92
C PRO A 34 -2.63 -34.86 26.40
N THR A 35 -2.84 -36.19 26.47
CA THR A 35 -1.79 -37.17 26.82
C THR A 35 -0.57 -37.07 25.90
N SER A 36 -0.79 -36.74 24.61
CA SER A 36 0.28 -36.55 23.64
C SER A 36 1.17 -35.33 23.95
N THR A 37 0.67 -34.34 24.69
CA THR A 37 1.46 -33.18 25.14
C THR A 37 2.43 -33.59 26.24
N ILE A 38 1.95 -34.36 27.22
CA ILE A 38 2.77 -34.87 28.33
C ILE A 38 3.81 -35.85 27.81
N SER A 39 3.42 -36.82 26.97
CA SER A 39 4.35 -37.79 26.38
C SER A 39 5.47 -37.12 25.57
N ARG A 40 5.14 -36.16 24.70
CA ARG A 40 6.13 -35.43 23.89
C ARG A 40 7.04 -34.53 24.74
N GLU A 41 6.51 -33.95 25.80
CA GLU A 41 7.30 -33.13 26.73
C GLU A 41 8.30 -34.01 27.51
N VAL A 42 7.83 -35.12 28.07
CA VAL A 42 8.66 -36.04 28.85
C VAL A 42 9.71 -36.68 27.94
N ALA A 43 9.33 -37.20 26.78
CA ALA A 43 10.27 -37.79 25.82
C ALA A 43 11.38 -36.82 25.38
N ARG A 44 11.08 -35.53 25.24
CA ARG A 44 12.04 -34.51 24.79
C ARG A 44 12.98 -34.04 25.90
N ASN A 45 12.55 -34.07 27.15
CA ASN A 45 13.31 -33.49 28.27
C ASN A 45 13.64 -34.50 29.39
N SER A 46 13.56 -35.80 29.09
CA SER A 46 14.06 -36.86 29.97
C SER A 46 15.52 -37.17 29.63
N GLY A 47 16.36 -37.20 30.65
CA GLY A 47 17.75 -37.62 30.55
C GLY A 47 18.00 -38.92 31.33
N ARG A 48 19.28 -39.26 31.50
CA ARG A 48 19.72 -40.46 32.24
C ARG A 48 19.22 -40.51 33.70
N SER A 49 18.82 -39.37 34.27
CA SER A 49 18.29 -39.24 35.63
C SER A 49 16.77 -38.98 35.68
N GLY A 50 16.03 -39.23 34.60
CA GLY A 50 14.60 -38.94 34.50
C GLY A 50 14.27 -37.55 33.94
N TYR A 51 13.00 -37.16 34.06
CA TYR A 51 12.46 -35.90 33.54
C TYR A 51 12.96 -34.68 34.33
N ARG A 52 13.47 -33.65 33.63
CA ARG A 52 14.07 -32.46 34.24
C ARG A 52 13.25 -31.19 33.94
N ALA A 53 12.34 -30.83 34.85
CA ALA A 53 11.43 -29.70 34.69
C ALA A 53 12.13 -28.35 34.47
N GLU A 54 13.16 -28.04 35.27
CA GLU A 54 13.85 -26.75 35.19
C GLU A 54 14.70 -26.61 33.91
N GLU A 55 15.30 -27.71 33.44
CA GLU A 55 16.03 -27.73 32.17
C GLU A 55 15.09 -27.58 30.97
N ALA A 56 13.94 -28.27 31.00
CA ALA A 56 12.88 -28.12 30.01
C ALA A 56 12.35 -26.67 29.94
N ASN A 57 12.18 -26.02 31.09
CA ASN A 57 11.76 -24.62 31.18
C ASN A 57 12.84 -23.67 30.63
N ARG A 58 14.12 -23.90 30.99
CA ARG A 58 15.26 -23.12 30.50
C ARG A 58 15.42 -23.21 28.98
N VAL A 59 15.42 -24.42 28.41
CA VAL A 59 15.52 -24.63 26.95
C VAL A 59 14.33 -23.99 26.21
N THR A 60 13.13 -24.07 26.79
CA THR A 60 11.94 -23.41 26.25
C THR A 60 12.08 -21.88 26.29
N GLY A 61 12.62 -21.34 27.39
CA GLY A 61 12.90 -19.92 27.58
C GLY A 61 14.01 -19.40 26.65
N GLU A 62 15.09 -20.16 26.47
CA GLU A 62 16.19 -19.83 25.54
C GLU A 62 15.71 -19.79 24.08
N ARG A 63 14.83 -20.71 23.67
CA ARG A 63 14.20 -20.69 22.34
C ARG A 63 13.24 -19.52 22.16
N ALA A 64 12.53 -19.12 23.22
CA ALA A 64 11.68 -17.94 23.20
C ALA A 64 12.52 -16.64 23.14
N ARG A 65 13.65 -16.59 23.87
CA ARG A 65 14.59 -15.47 23.87
C ARG A 65 15.34 -15.32 22.55
N ARG A 66 15.82 -16.42 21.94
CA ARG A 66 16.42 -16.43 20.58
C ARG A 66 15.43 -16.00 19.48
N ARG A 67 14.13 -16.10 19.74
CA ARG A 67 13.06 -15.68 18.83
C ARG A 67 12.65 -14.21 18.98
N LYS A 68 13.21 -13.46 19.93
CA LYS A 68 13.06 -12.00 19.92
C LYS A 68 14.00 -11.48 18.83
N PRO A 69 13.50 -11.03 17.66
CA PRO A 69 14.38 -10.44 16.67
C PRO A 69 14.95 -9.19 17.31
N GLN A 70 16.26 -9.16 17.53
CA GLN A 70 16.96 -7.90 17.68
C GLN A 70 16.71 -7.15 16.37
N PRO A 71 16.23 -5.89 16.37
CA PRO A 71 16.03 -5.17 15.13
C PRO A 71 17.41 -5.03 14.49
N ARG A 72 17.68 -5.89 13.50
CA ARG A 72 18.81 -5.67 12.60
C ARG A 72 18.43 -4.39 11.89
N THR A 73 19.20 -3.33 12.13
CA THR A 73 19.16 -2.14 11.29
C THR A 73 19.15 -2.63 9.85
N ALA A 74 18.04 -2.42 9.15
CA ALA A 74 17.96 -2.70 7.74
C ALA A 74 19.11 -1.92 7.08
N PRO A 75 19.82 -2.51 6.11
CA PRO A 75 20.88 -1.79 5.42
C PRO A 75 20.29 -0.49 4.88
N VAL A 76 20.91 0.61 5.29
CA VAL A 76 20.70 1.90 4.67
C VAL A 76 21.04 1.74 3.21
N VAL A 77 20.09 2.02 2.33
CA VAL A 77 20.41 2.08 0.90
C VAL A 77 21.00 3.48 0.68
N GLU A 78 22.32 3.54 0.61
CA GLU A 78 23.04 4.77 0.23
C GLU A 78 22.90 4.94 -1.28
N ASN A 79 21.92 5.72 -1.70
CA ASN A 79 21.59 5.86 -3.11
C ASN A 79 22.45 6.92 -3.82
N GLY A 80 23.57 7.33 -3.21
CA GLY A 80 24.48 8.33 -3.77
C GLY A 80 23.97 9.78 -3.76
N TYR A 81 22.71 10.03 -3.39
CA TYR A 81 22.11 11.37 -3.34
C TYR A 81 22.42 12.18 -2.07
N GLY A 82 23.33 11.71 -1.19
CA GLY A 82 23.76 12.44 0.00
C GLY A 82 22.69 12.67 1.08
N ARG A 83 21.58 11.90 1.05
CA ARG A 83 20.49 12.02 2.03
C ARG A 83 20.87 11.38 3.35
N ASP A 84 20.46 11.99 4.47
CA ASP A 84 20.62 11.39 5.80
C ASP A 84 19.78 10.09 5.90
N PRO A 85 20.43 8.94 6.09
CA PRO A 85 19.76 7.66 6.29
C PRO A 85 18.70 7.63 7.40
N GLU A 86 18.97 8.33 8.51
CA GLU A 86 18.06 8.34 9.66
C GLU A 86 16.82 9.17 9.37
N ALA A 87 16.98 10.34 8.76
CA ALA A 87 15.86 11.16 8.29
C ALA A 87 14.94 10.41 7.32
N VAL A 88 15.50 9.65 6.36
CA VAL A 88 14.69 8.85 5.42
C VAL A 88 13.89 7.76 6.13
N ARG A 89 14.48 7.07 7.12
CA ARG A 89 13.77 6.05 7.91
C ARG A 89 12.67 6.64 8.79
N ALA A 90 12.91 7.82 9.37
CA ALA A 90 11.91 8.54 10.14
C ALA A 90 10.73 8.91 9.24
N PHE A 91 11.02 9.51 8.07
CA PHE A 91 9.99 9.86 7.09
C PHE A 91 9.21 8.63 6.59
N GLU A 92 9.87 7.51 6.26
CA GLU A 92 9.19 6.28 5.86
C GLU A 92 8.19 5.81 6.94
N THR A 93 8.58 5.95 8.21
CA THR A 93 7.72 5.59 9.35
C THR A 93 6.51 6.53 9.45
N ASP A 94 6.75 7.84 9.43
CA ASP A 94 5.68 8.85 9.51
C ASP A 94 4.71 8.74 8.33
N PHE A 95 5.25 8.49 7.12
CA PHE A 95 4.46 8.29 5.92
C PHE A 95 3.59 7.03 6.01
N ALA A 96 4.15 5.91 6.50
CA ALA A 96 3.37 4.71 6.75
C ALA A 96 2.27 4.93 7.80
N GLU A 97 2.53 5.72 8.85
CA GLU A 97 1.53 6.03 9.87
C GLU A 97 0.40 6.92 9.35
N MET A 98 0.71 7.90 8.50
CA MET A 98 -0.29 8.68 7.77
C MET A 98 -1.18 7.77 6.90
N ILE A 99 -0.59 6.84 6.15
CA ILE A 99 -1.35 5.88 5.32
C ILE A 99 -2.24 4.97 6.18
N VAL A 100 -1.78 4.56 7.38
CA VAL A 100 -2.64 3.81 8.31
C VAL A 100 -3.84 4.64 8.75
N ALA A 101 -3.66 5.94 8.99
CA ALA A 101 -4.75 6.83 9.38
C ALA A 101 -5.83 6.98 8.29
N THR A 102 -5.52 6.72 7.02
CA THR A 102 -6.51 6.69 5.92
C THR A 102 -7.31 5.39 5.84
N GLY A 103 -6.96 4.38 6.64
CA GLY A 103 -7.71 3.12 6.76
C GLY A 103 -6.99 1.88 6.22
N LEU A 104 -5.76 2.02 5.71
CA LEU A 104 -5.00 0.87 5.21
C LEU A 104 -4.46 0.00 6.37
N PRO A 105 -4.42 -1.34 6.21
CA PRO A 105 -3.77 -2.21 7.19
C PRO A 105 -2.29 -1.86 7.38
N ARG A 106 -1.81 -1.92 8.63
CA ARG A 106 -0.44 -1.48 8.99
C ARG A 106 0.67 -2.09 8.11
N MET A 107 0.59 -3.37 7.77
CA MET A 107 1.61 -3.99 6.90
C MET A 107 1.51 -3.55 5.45
N THR A 108 0.30 -3.34 4.93
CA THR A 108 0.04 -2.79 3.60
C THR A 108 0.64 -1.38 3.48
N ALA A 109 0.35 -0.52 4.45
CA ALA A 109 0.90 0.84 4.53
C ALA A 109 2.43 0.85 4.54
N ARG A 110 3.06 -0.04 5.33
CA ARG A 110 4.51 -0.17 5.40
C ARG A 110 5.14 -0.65 4.09
N VAL A 111 4.48 -1.59 3.38
CA VAL A 111 4.97 -2.03 2.06
C VAL A 111 4.89 -0.89 1.04
N LEU A 112 3.78 -0.16 1.01
CA LEU A 112 3.59 1.01 0.14
C LEU A 112 4.64 2.10 0.41
N ALA A 113 4.84 2.47 1.68
CA ALA A 113 5.84 3.47 2.08
C ALA A 113 7.27 3.04 1.69
N CYS A 114 7.63 1.77 1.93
CA CYS A 114 8.94 1.24 1.61
C CYS A 114 9.24 1.22 0.10
N LEU A 115 8.22 0.94 -0.73
CA LEU A 115 8.34 1.06 -2.19
C LEU A 115 8.44 2.53 -2.63
N ALA A 116 7.57 3.40 -2.12
CA ALA A 116 7.50 4.81 -2.52
C ALA A 116 8.76 5.63 -2.16
N VAL A 117 9.45 5.26 -1.08
CA VAL A 117 10.70 5.91 -0.64
C VAL A 117 11.93 5.28 -1.33
N SER A 118 11.77 4.17 -2.05
CA SER A 118 12.84 3.56 -2.85
C SER A 118 13.02 4.34 -4.15
N ASP A 119 14.26 4.71 -4.50
CA ASP A 119 14.51 5.56 -5.68
C ASP A 119 14.04 4.94 -7.00
N ASP A 120 14.25 3.65 -7.20
CA ASP A 120 13.79 2.98 -8.41
C ASP A 120 12.30 2.59 -8.37
N GLY A 121 11.63 2.71 -7.21
CA GLY A 121 10.24 2.24 -7.02
C GLY A 121 10.03 0.72 -7.17
N VAL A 122 11.09 -0.06 -7.36
CA VAL A 122 11.06 -1.51 -7.59
C VAL A 122 11.69 -2.27 -6.42
N LEU A 123 10.95 -3.22 -5.83
CA LEU A 123 11.48 -4.14 -4.81
C LEU A 123 10.94 -5.56 -4.95
N THR A 124 11.79 -6.56 -4.70
CA THR A 124 11.38 -7.96 -4.57
C THR A 124 10.75 -8.25 -3.21
N ALA A 125 10.01 -9.35 -3.09
CA ALA A 125 9.49 -9.83 -1.81
C ALA A 125 10.59 -10.03 -0.75
N ALA A 126 11.78 -10.47 -1.16
CA ALA A 126 12.92 -10.67 -0.27
C ALA A 126 13.51 -9.34 0.22
N GLU A 127 13.53 -8.31 -0.62
CA GLU A 127 13.96 -6.97 -0.24
C GLU A 127 12.98 -6.30 0.71
N LEU A 128 11.68 -6.37 0.41
CA LEU A 128 10.62 -5.90 1.31
C LEU A 128 10.70 -6.58 2.68
N ALA A 129 10.82 -7.92 2.71
CA ALA A 129 10.94 -8.65 3.97
C ALA A 129 12.18 -8.23 4.77
N ARG A 130 13.31 -7.99 4.11
CA ARG A 130 14.54 -7.51 4.74
C ARG A 130 14.42 -6.07 5.25
N ARG A 131 13.90 -5.13 4.45
CA ARG A 131 13.74 -3.73 4.85
C ARG A 131 12.74 -3.59 6.01
N LEU A 132 11.61 -4.28 5.92
CA LEU A 132 10.54 -4.20 6.90
C LEU A 132 10.76 -5.09 8.15
N GLN A 133 11.80 -5.94 8.15
CA GLN A 133 12.12 -6.90 9.22
C GLN A 133 10.94 -7.84 9.54
N VAL A 134 10.29 -8.38 8.49
CA VAL A 134 9.15 -9.30 8.60
C VAL A 134 9.40 -10.60 7.84
N SER A 135 8.55 -11.61 8.05
CA SER A 135 8.61 -12.84 7.25
C SER A 135 8.13 -12.59 5.82
N PRO A 136 8.64 -13.31 4.80
CA PRO A 136 8.15 -13.20 3.43
C PRO A 136 6.64 -13.46 3.30
N ALA A 137 6.09 -14.36 4.10
CA ALA A 137 4.65 -14.63 4.15
C ALA A 137 3.81 -13.40 4.58
N SER A 138 4.39 -12.49 5.37
CA SER A 138 3.72 -11.26 5.78
C SER A 138 3.63 -10.24 4.65
N ILE A 139 4.46 -10.37 3.61
CA ILE A 139 4.46 -9.49 2.43
C ILE A 139 3.34 -9.90 1.46
N SER A 140 3.08 -11.19 1.29
CA SER A 140 2.14 -11.70 0.28
C SER A 140 0.73 -11.10 0.38
N ASN A 141 0.16 -11.01 1.59
CA ASN A 141 -1.17 -10.43 1.77
C ASN A 141 -1.19 -8.91 1.56
N ALA A 142 -0.13 -8.22 1.99
CA ALA A 142 0.01 -6.78 1.79
C ALA A 142 0.12 -6.44 0.29
N VAL A 143 0.94 -7.20 -0.44
CA VAL A 143 1.07 -7.07 -1.90
C VAL A 143 -0.23 -7.39 -2.60
N ALA A 144 -0.89 -8.50 -2.26
CA ALA A 144 -2.16 -8.87 -2.88
C ALA A 144 -3.24 -7.78 -2.69
N TYR A 145 -3.26 -7.15 -1.51
CA TYR A 145 -4.15 -6.01 -1.26
C TYR A 145 -3.78 -4.80 -2.12
N LEU A 146 -2.51 -4.39 -2.15
CA LEU A 146 -2.06 -3.22 -2.94
C LEU A 146 -2.28 -3.43 -4.44
N GLU A 147 -2.06 -4.65 -4.93
CA GLU A 147 -2.34 -5.05 -6.32
C GLU A 147 -3.84 -4.99 -6.62
N ALA A 148 -4.69 -5.46 -5.71
CA ALA A 148 -6.16 -5.35 -5.85
C ALA A 148 -6.68 -3.91 -5.77
N GLN A 149 -5.93 -2.99 -5.15
CA GLN A 149 -6.22 -1.55 -5.15
C GLN A 149 -5.46 -0.80 -6.25
N ALA A 150 -4.81 -1.53 -7.16
CA ALA A 150 -4.02 -1.00 -8.28
C ALA A 150 -2.86 -0.05 -7.89
N MET A 151 -2.46 -0.05 -6.60
CA MET A 151 -1.40 0.80 -6.02
C MET A 151 0.02 0.30 -6.35
N LEU A 152 0.15 -0.92 -6.84
CA LEU A 152 1.42 -1.45 -7.36
C LEU A 152 1.15 -2.42 -8.52
N ARG A 153 2.20 -2.71 -9.29
CA ARG A 153 2.21 -3.81 -10.26
C ARG A 153 3.16 -4.91 -9.81
N ARG A 154 2.86 -6.13 -10.25
CA ARG A 154 3.75 -7.28 -10.12
C ARG A 154 4.36 -7.59 -11.47
N GLU A 155 5.68 -7.53 -11.53
CA GLU A 155 6.45 -7.85 -12.72
C GLU A 155 7.34 -9.07 -12.49
N ARG A 156 7.74 -9.71 -13.59
CA ARG A 156 8.68 -10.84 -13.55
C ARG A 156 9.99 -10.44 -14.18
N ASP A 157 11.05 -10.48 -13.39
CA ASP A 157 12.42 -10.45 -13.86
C ASP A 157 12.98 -11.88 -13.78
N GLY A 158 12.92 -12.58 -14.92
CA GLY A 158 13.25 -14.00 -15.03
C GLY A 158 12.40 -14.89 -14.11
N ARG A 159 12.99 -15.41 -13.02
CA ARG A 159 12.31 -16.26 -12.02
C ARG A 159 11.84 -15.50 -10.77
N ARG A 160 12.15 -14.21 -10.65
CA ARG A 160 11.85 -13.41 -9.45
C ARG A 160 10.68 -12.48 -9.73
N GLU A 161 9.78 -12.37 -8.75
CA GLU A 161 8.73 -11.36 -8.75
C GLU A 161 9.28 -10.05 -8.19
N GLN A 162 9.00 -8.97 -8.89
CA GLN A 162 9.27 -7.59 -8.49
C GLN A 162 7.94 -6.85 -8.32
N TYR A 163 7.90 -5.95 -7.34
CA TYR A 163 6.75 -5.08 -7.10
C TYR A 163 7.16 -3.65 -7.43
N VAL A 164 6.33 -2.98 -8.21
CA VAL A 164 6.66 -1.71 -8.84
C VAL A 164 5.61 -0.66 -8.48
N ILE A 165 6.07 0.49 -8.01
CA ILE A 165 5.30 1.75 -8.03
C ILE A 165 5.92 2.61 -9.12
N ASP A 166 5.11 2.99 -10.08
CA ASP A 166 5.50 3.76 -11.26
C ASP A 166 4.64 5.03 -11.39
N GLU A 167 5.00 5.87 -12.36
CA GLU A 167 4.31 7.14 -12.64
C GLU A 167 2.84 6.95 -13.07
N GLU A 168 2.49 5.75 -13.55
CA GLU A 168 1.13 5.38 -13.97
C GLU A 168 0.24 4.93 -12.79
N MET A 169 0.79 4.78 -11.59
CA MET A 169 0.07 4.30 -10.41
C MET A 169 -1.16 5.16 -10.08
N PRO A 170 -1.09 6.51 -10.05
CA PRO A 170 -2.26 7.34 -9.75
C PRO A 170 -3.43 7.10 -10.72
N GLN A 171 -3.15 6.94 -12.02
CA GLN A 171 -4.16 6.70 -13.06
C GLN A 171 -4.82 5.32 -12.87
N ARG A 172 -4.03 4.29 -12.53
CA ARG A 172 -4.57 2.96 -12.24
C ARG A 172 -5.43 2.94 -10.98
N VAL A 173 -4.99 3.61 -9.91
CA VAL A 173 -5.78 3.74 -8.66
C VAL A 173 -7.08 4.49 -8.93
N TRP A 174 -7.05 5.55 -9.76
CA TRP A 174 -8.26 6.26 -10.17
C TRP A 174 -9.23 5.35 -10.92
N ALA A 175 -8.75 4.65 -11.96
CA ALA A 175 -9.58 3.73 -12.74
C ALA A 175 -10.18 2.61 -11.88
N GLU A 176 -9.43 2.07 -10.91
CA GLU A 176 -9.95 1.08 -9.97
C GLU A 176 -10.96 1.68 -8.99
N SER A 177 -10.76 2.92 -8.56
CA SER A 177 -11.73 3.64 -7.72
C SER A 177 -13.05 3.86 -8.44
N VAL A 178 -13.01 4.23 -9.73
CA VAL A 178 -14.21 4.34 -10.59
C VAL A 178 -14.93 3.00 -10.66
N ARG A 179 -14.21 1.92 -10.98
CA ARG A 179 -14.78 0.56 -11.07
C ARG A 179 -15.43 0.14 -9.75
N SER A 180 -14.75 0.37 -8.63
CA SER A 180 -15.24 0.06 -7.28
C SER A 180 -16.51 0.85 -6.95
N ASN A 181 -16.54 2.14 -7.29
CA ASN A 181 -17.70 3.00 -7.11
C ASN A 181 -18.91 2.52 -7.93
N GLN A 182 -18.72 2.08 -9.17
CA GLN A 182 -19.79 1.50 -10.00
C GLN A 182 -20.38 0.22 -9.39
N GLU A 183 -19.55 -0.65 -8.80
CA GLU A 183 -20.05 -1.83 -8.10
C GLU A 183 -20.82 -1.44 -6.83
N TRP A 184 -20.43 -0.39 -6.10
CA TRP A 184 -21.24 0.16 -5.01
C TRP A 184 -22.63 0.59 -5.46
N VAL A 185 -22.74 1.29 -6.60
CA VAL A 185 -24.03 1.71 -7.18
C VAL A 185 -24.90 0.49 -7.46
N LYS A 186 -24.35 -0.50 -8.17
CA LYS A 186 -25.04 -1.71 -8.62
C LYS A 186 -25.50 -2.58 -7.46
N VAL A 187 -24.60 -2.94 -6.55
CA VAL A 187 -24.92 -3.84 -5.42
C VAL A 187 -25.91 -3.19 -4.45
N SER A 188 -25.76 -1.89 -4.19
CA SER A 188 -26.70 -1.17 -3.32
C SER A 188 -28.10 -1.08 -3.93
N ARG A 189 -28.19 -0.84 -5.25
CA ARG A 189 -29.49 -0.86 -5.97
C ARG A 189 -30.16 -2.23 -5.89
N GLN A 190 -29.41 -3.30 -6.19
CA GLN A 190 -29.91 -4.67 -6.08
C GLN A 190 -30.39 -4.97 -4.66
N GLY A 191 -29.64 -4.55 -3.64
CA GLY A 191 -30.03 -4.73 -2.25
C GLY A 191 -31.30 -3.97 -1.88
N ALA A 192 -31.51 -2.77 -2.42
CA ALA A 192 -32.74 -2.00 -2.24
C ALA A 192 -33.96 -2.71 -2.84
N GLU A 193 -33.80 -3.33 -4.01
CA GLU A 193 -34.85 -4.13 -4.66
C GLU A 193 -35.20 -5.38 -3.84
N VAL A 194 -34.18 -6.13 -3.39
CA VAL A 194 -34.36 -7.37 -2.61
C VAL A 194 -35.04 -7.10 -1.27
N LEU A 195 -34.67 -6.00 -0.59
CA LEU A 195 -35.23 -5.63 0.71
C LEU A 195 -36.52 -4.82 0.60
N GLY A 196 -36.91 -4.43 -0.61
CA GLY A 196 -38.03 -3.55 -0.90
C GLY A 196 -37.74 -2.08 -0.54
N VAL A 197 -37.77 -1.20 -1.55
CA VAL A 197 -37.45 0.23 -1.41
C VAL A 197 -38.31 0.99 -0.39
N ALA A 198 -39.51 0.50 -0.10
CA ALA A 198 -40.41 1.07 0.90
C ALA A 198 -40.05 0.69 2.34
N THR A 199 -39.17 -0.29 2.55
CA THR A 199 -38.70 -0.66 3.89
C THR A 199 -37.56 0.26 4.33
N PRO A 200 -37.36 0.46 5.65
CA PRO A 200 -36.23 1.28 6.13
C PRO A 200 -34.86 0.77 5.68
N ALA A 201 -34.69 -0.54 5.46
CA ALA A 201 -33.43 -1.11 4.99
C ALA A 201 -33.24 -0.90 3.50
N GLY A 202 -34.30 -1.08 2.69
CA GLY A 202 -34.27 -0.79 1.26
C GLY A 202 -34.02 0.68 0.98
N ALA A 203 -34.66 1.59 1.72
CA ALA A 203 -34.44 3.03 1.60
C ALA A 203 -32.98 3.44 1.84
N ARG A 204 -32.31 2.88 2.86
CA ARG A 204 -30.89 3.16 3.12
C ARG A 204 -29.98 2.71 1.97
N LEU A 205 -30.26 1.55 1.37
CA LEU A 205 -29.47 1.05 0.24
C LEU A 205 -29.74 1.83 -1.05
N ASP A 206 -30.98 2.29 -1.24
CA ASP A 206 -31.32 3.19 -2.34
C ASP A 206 -30.61 4.55 -2.21
N ASP A 207 -30.59 5.13 -1.01
CA ASP A 207 -29.82 6.36 -0.72
C ASP A 207 -28.32 6.16 -0.96
N LEU A 208 -27.77 5.01 -0.54
CA LEU A 208 -26.36 4.66 -0.76
C LEU A 208 -26.03 4.52 -2.26
N SER A 209 -26.93 3.90 -3.04
CA SER A 209 -26.80 3.79 -4.50
C SER A 209 -26.83 5.16 -5.16
N ARG A 210 -27.78 6.03 -4.77
CA ARG A 210 -27.89 7.40 -5.30
C ARG A 210 -26.68 8.26 -4.94
N PHE A 211 -26.11 8.10 -3.75
CA PHE A 211 -24.89 8.80 -3.35
C PHE A 211 -23.68 8.39 -4.21
N HIS A 212 -23.43 7.08 -4.36
CA HIS A 212 -22.33 6.60 -5.19
C HIS A 212 -22.55 6.91 -6.68
N ALA A 213 -23.80 6.97 -7.16
CA ALA A 213 -24.10 7.38 -8.53
C ALA A 213 -23.70 8.84 -8.80
N ARG A 214 -23.91 9.73 -7.81
CA ARG A 214 -23.42 11.11 -7.90
C ARG A 214 -21.90 11.21 -7.83
N ILE A 215 -21.26 10.39 -7.00
CA ILE A 215 -19.80 10.28 -7.02
C ILE A 215 -19.33 9.79 -8.39
N ASP A 216 -20.02 8.81 -8.98
CA ASP A 216 -19.69 8.27 -10.30
C ASP A 216 -19.75 9.35 -11.37
N GLU A 217 -20.80 10.17 -11.36
CA GLU A 217 -20.94 11.33 -12.24
C GLU A 217 -19.76 12.29 -12.09
N VAL A 218 -19.36 12.64 -10.85
CA VAL A 218 -18.21 13.53 -10.59
C VAL A 218 -16.89 12.89 -10.98
N MET A 219 -16.73 11.58 -10.76
CA MET A 219 -15.53 10.84 -11.14
C MET A 219 -15.42 10.68 -12.66
N HIS A 220 -16.54 10.64 -13.39
CA HIS A 220 -16.57 10.64 -14.86
C HIS A 220 -16.61 12.06 -15.47
N ASP A 221 -16.85 13.11 -14.68
CA ASP A 221 -16.67 14.53 -15.03
C ASP A 221 -15.17 14.92 -15.04
N ASP A 222 -14.38 14.01 -15.62
CA ASP A 222 -12.96 13.71 -15.43
C ASP A 222 -12.02 14.76 -16.06
N ARG A 223 -11.79 15.91 -15.41
CA ARG A 223 -10.80 16.91 -15.89
C ARG A 223 -9.48 16.97 -15.13
N VAL A 224 -9.26 16.23 -14.04
CA VAL A 224 -8.09 16.51 -13.18
C VAL A 224 -7.08 15.37 -13.03
N ALA A 225 -7.45 14.08 -13.03
CA ALA A 225 -6.49 13.01 -12.73
C ALA A 225 -5.83 12.37 -13.97
N ILE A 226 -6.62 11.98 -14.98
CA ILE A 226 -6.11 11.30 -16.19
C ILE A 226 -5.44 12.31 -17.14
N PHE A 227 -6.02 13.51 -17.28
CA PHE A 227 -5.50 14.54 -18.17
C PHE A 227 -4.40 15.42 -17.56
N ALA A 228 -4.14 15.41 -16.24
CA ALA A 228 -3.05 16.24 -15.71
C ALA A 228 -1.68 15.79 -16.25
N GLY A 229 -1.45 14.47 -16.38
CA GLY A 229 -0.24 13.94 -17.01
C GLY A 229 -0.14 14.35 -18.48
N ASP A 230 -1.20 14.10 -19.25
CA ASP A 230 -1.24 14.45 -20.67
C ASP A 230 -1.13 15.98 -20.91
N ALA A 231 -1.77 16.77 -20.05
CA ALA A 231 -1.70 18.23 -20.03
C ALA A 231 -0.28 18.72 -19.77
N LEU A 232 0.44 18.12 -18.81
CA LEU A 232 1.84 18.42 -18.53
C LEU A 232 2.75 18.04 -19.71
N THR A 233 2.49 16.91 -20.38
CA THR A 233 3.24 16.52 -21.58
C THR A 233 3.00 17.49 -22.74
N VAL A 234 1.75 17.90 -22.99
CA VAL A 234 1.42 18.90 -24.02
C VAL A 234 2.05 20.26 -23.68
N LEU A 235 1.98 20.70 -22.41
CA LEU A 235 2.67 21.91 -21.94
C LEU A 235 4.18 21.83 -22.16
N THR A 236 4.79 20.68 -21.86
CA THR A 236 6.21 20.43 -22.08
C THR A 236 6.55 20.53 -23.57
N ALA A 237 5.75 19.95 -24.45
CA ALA A 237 5.93 20.04 -25.90
C ALA A 237 5.82 21.50 -26.40
N LEU A 238 4.84 22.26 -25.90
CA LEU A 238 4.66 23.68 -26.25
C LEU A 238 5.82 24.55 -25.74
N LEU A 239 6.29 24.31 -24.51
CA LEU A 239 7.44 24.99 -23.94
C LEU A 239 8.73 24.67 -24.70
N HIS A 240 8.94 23.40 -25.03
CA HIS A 240 10.10 22.95 -25.80
C HIS A 240 10.11 23.54 -27.21
N ALA A 241 8.95 23.58 -27.88
CA ALA A 241 8.84 24.15 -29.22
C ALA A 241 9.10 25.66 -29.25
N GLY A 242 8.80 26.39 -28.15
CA GLY A 242 9.02 27.84 -28.03
C GLY A 242 8.15 28.70 -28.97
N ARG A 243 7.29 28.08 -29.77
CA ARG A 243 6.42 28.70 -30.80
C ARG A 243 5.03 28.10 -30.74
N ALA A 244 4.09 28.73 -31.44
CA ALA A 244 2.74 28.21 -31.56
C ALA A 244 2.72 26.92 -32.40
N LEU A 245 1.85 25.98 -32.01
CA LEU A 245 1.64 24.70 -32.69
C LEU A 245 0.15 24.46 -32.89
N SER A 246 -0.23 23.98 -34.07
CA SER A 246 -1.60 23.54 -34.34
C SER A 246 -1.89 22.19 -33.69
N LEU A 247 -3.17 21.90 -33.47
CA LEU A 247 -3.62 20.63 -32.89
C LEU A 247 -3.12 19.39 -33.68
N PRO A 248 -3.17 19.35 -35.03
CA PRO A 248 -2.59 18.23 -35.78
C PRO A 248 -1.07 18.12 -35.66
N ALA A 249 -0.36 19.25 -35.54
CA ALA A 249 1.09 19.25 -35.36
C ALA A 249 1.49 18.68 -33.99
N LEU A 250 0.76 19.02 -32.93
CA LEU A 250 0.93 18.44 -31.59
C LEU A 250 0.62 16.94 -31.59
N ALA A 251 -0.49 16.53 -32.21
CA ALA A 251 -0.87 15.12 -32.33
C ALA A 251 0.20 14.29 -33.06
N SER A 252 0.72 14.82 -34.17
CA SER A 252 1.80 14.19 -34.92
C SER A 252 3.10 14.10 -34.11
N ALA A 253 3.50 15.19 -33.44
CA ALA A 253 4.75 15.24 -32.68
C ALA A 253 4.73 14.37 -31.41
N LEU A 254 3.56 14.17 -30.80
CA LEU A 254 3.38 13.33 -29.60
C LEU A 254 3.00 11.89 -29.94
N GLU A 255 2.78 11.58 -31.23
CA GLU A 255 2.23 10.29 -31.68
C GLU A 255 0.88 9.95 -31.02
N TRP A 256 0.05 10.97 -30.78
CA TRP A 256 -1.25 10.86 -30.12
C TRP A 256 -2.42 11.08 -31.08
N SER A 257 -3.61 10.61 -30.71
CA SER A 257 -4.83 11.00 -31.41
C SER A 257 -5.14 12.48 -31.19
N THR A 258 -5.73 13.12 -32.20
CA THR A 258 -6.18 14.52 -32.13
C THR A 258 -7.15 14.76 -30.96
N GLU A 259 -8.00 13.77 -30.67
CA GLU A 259 -8.95 13.81 -29.56
C GLU A 259 -8.26 13.83 -28.18
N ARG A 260 -7.21 13.02 -28.01
CA ARG A 260 -6.41 12.97 -26.77
C ARG A 260 -5.70 14.30 -26.53
N VAL A 261 -5.05 14.86 -27.56
CA VAL A 261 -4.39 16.17 -27.45
C VAL A 261 -5.40 17.28 -27.16
N ALA A 262 -6.57 17.26 -27.80
CA ALA A 262 -7.61 18.26 -27.56
C ALA A 262 -8.14 18.20 -26.12
N ALA A 263 -8.29 17.00 -25.56
CA ALA A 263 -8.72 16.83 -24.18
C ALA A 263 -7.65 17.32 -23.18
N ALA A 264 -6.37 17.02 -23.43
CA ALA A 264 -5.25 17.53 -22.64
C ALA A 264 -5.17 19.07 -22.65
N LEU A 265 -5.36 19.70 -23.82
CA LEU A 265 -5.38 21.17 -23.95
C LEU A 265 -6.53 21.80 -23.16
N ARG A 266 -7.75 21.24 -23.24
CA ARG A 266 -8.89 21.72 -22.42
C ARG A 266 -8.59 21.72 -20.93
N VAL A 267 -7.88 20.70 -20.44
CA VAL A 267 -7.47 20.62 -19.03
C VAL A 267 -6.47 21.71 -18.65
N THR A 268 -5.53 22.05 -19.54
CA THR A 268 -4.61 23.19 -19.29
C THR A 268 -5.32 24.54 -19.24
N GLU A 269 -6.39 24.70 -20.02
CA GLU A 269 -7.19 25.92 -20.11
C GLU A 269 -8.14 26.07 -18.90
N ASP A 270 -8.85 24.99 -18.55
CA ASP A 270 -9.83 24.96 -17.46
C ASP A 270 -9.17 24.97 -16.07
N HIS A 271 -7.94 24.48 -15.97
CA HIS A 271 -7.23 24.29 -14.70
C HIS A 271 -5.80 24.87 -14.72
N PRO A 272 -5.65 26.22 -14.81
CA PRO A 272 -4.35 26.89 -14.95
C PRO A 272 -3.37 26.67 -13.78
N HIS A 273 -3.86 26.18 -12.64
CA HIS A 273 -3.01 25.82 -11.49
C HIS A 273 -2.22 24.53 -11.72
N ILE A 274 -2.64 23.66 -12.65
CA ILE A 274 -1.90 22.45 -13.07
C ILE A 274 -0.67 22.85 -13.92
N ALA A 275 -0.76 23.96 -14.66
CA ALA A 275 0.23 24.40 -15.63
C ALA A 275 1.37 25.27 -15.06
N GLY A 276 1.35 25.62 -13.76
CA GLY A 276 2.23 26.62 -13.18
C GLY A 276 3.73 26.42 -13.53
N PRO A 277 4.52 27.48 -13.79
CA PRO A 277 4.26 28.93 -13.84
C PRO A 277 3.77 29.46 -15.21
N VAL A 278 3.09 28.63 -15.99
CA VAL A 278 2.77 28.88 -17.41
C VAL A 278 1.28 28.67 -17.64
N ARG A 279 0.69 29.27 -18.67
CA ARG A 279 -0.65 28.95 -19.20
C ARG A 279 -0.58 28.67 -20.70
N VAL A 280 -1.59 28.00 -21.25
CA VAL A 280 -1.75 27.89 -22.70
C VAL A 280 -2.59 29.05 -23.22
N ASP A 281 -2.16 29.67 -24.31
CA ASP A 281 -2.93 30.64 -25.10
C ASP A 281 -3.29 29.98 -26.43
N CYS A 282 -4.56 30.07 -26.83
CA CYS A 282 -5.03 29.61 -28.14
C CYS A 282 -5.43 30.81 -28.99
N ARG A 283 -4.83 30.94 -30.18
CA ARG A 283 -5.19 31.97 -31.18
C ARG A 283 -5.30 31.34 -32.55
N ASP A 284 -6.43 31.51 -33.20
CA ASP A 284 -6.70 31.00 -34.55
C ASP A 284 -6.43 29.49 -34.72
N GLY A 285 -6.60 28.70 -33.65
CA GLY A 285 -6.37 27.26 -33.65
C GLY A 285 -4.90 26.83 -33.43
N GLU A 286 -4.01 27.78 -33.11
CA GLU A 286 -2.65 27.49 -32.66
C GLU A 286 -2.49 27.73 -31.17
N TYR A 287 -1.79 26.81 -30.51
CA TYR A 287 -1.58 26.78 -29.06
C TYR A 287 -0.14 27.18 -28.74
N ARG A 288 0.04 28.01 -27.71
CA ARG A 288 1.36 28.42 -27.21
C ARG A 288 1.38 28.46 -25.68
N ALA A 289 2.47 27.98 -25.09
CA ALA A 289 2.75 28.17 -23.67
C ALA A 289 3.26 29.60 -23.39
N VAL A 290 2.64 30.33 -22.46
CA VAL A 290 3.01 31.70 -22.07
C VAL A 290 3.15 31.85 -20.54
N PRO A 291 4.07 32.68 -20.03
CA PRO A 291 4.25 32.85 -18.58
C PRO A 291 3.00 33.39 -17.87
N LEU A 292 2.71 32.89 -16.67
CA LEU A 292 1.63 33.37 -15.81
C LEU A 292 2.09 34.58 -14.97
N VAL A 293 2.16 35.75 -15.61
CA VAL A 293 2.69 36.99 -15.02
C VAL A 293 1.88 37.54 -13.85
N GLU A 294 0.63 37.09 -13.66
CA GLU A 294 -0.26 37.46 -12.55
C GLU A 294 0.29 37.04 -11.17
N ARG A 295 1.30 36.17 -11.13
CA ARG A 295 2.02 35.80 -9.89
C ARG A 295 3.17 36.73 -9.54
N LEU A 296 3.54 37.64 -10.44
CA LEU A 296 4.57 38.66 -10.22
C LEU A 296 3.89 39.98 -9.88
N THR A 297 4.33 40.62 -8.80
CA THR A 297 3.94 42.00 -8.51
C THR A 297 4.44 42.93 -9.62
N GLY A 298 3.79 44.09 -9.80
CA GLY A 298 4.24 45.08 -10.80
C GLY A 298 5.71 45.47 -10.65
N ALA A 299 6.22 45.53 -9.42
CA ALA A 299 7.63 45.79 -9.14
C ALA A 299 8.57 44.64 -9.57
N GLN A 300 8.14 43.38 -9.43
CA GLN A 300 8.91 42.22 -9.88
C GLN A 300 8.96 42.09 -11.40
N MET A 301 7.85 42.38 -12.09
CA MET A 301 7.85 42.40 -13.57
C MET A 301 8.81 43.46 -14.10
N ALA A 302 8.79 44.67 -13.53
CA ALA A 302 9.66 45.77 -13.94
C ALA A 302 11.15 45.47 -13.71
N ALA A 303 11.50 44.65 -12.72
CA ALA A 303 12.89 44.26 -12.44
C ALA A 303 13.42 43.12 -13.33
N LEU A 304 12.52 42.41 -14.04
CA LEU A 304 12.84 41.26 -14.91
C LEU A 304 12.74 41.59 -16.41
N SER A 305 12.31 42.82 -16.75
CA SER A 305 12.18 43.34 -18.12
C SER A 305 13.47 44.02 -18.56
#